data_AF-A0A5N8X9F6-F1
#
_entry.id   AF-A0A5N8X9F6-F1
#
_cell.length_a   1.000
_cell.length_b   1.000
_cell.length_c   1.000
_cell.angle_alpha   90.00
_cell.angle_beta   90.00
_cell.angle_gamma   90.00
#
_symmetry.space_group_name_H-M   'P 1'
#
loop_
_entity.id
_entity.type
_entity.pdbx_description
1 polymer ?
#
loop_
_entity_poly.entity_id
_entity_poly.type
_entity_poly.pdbx_seq_one_letter_code
_entity_poly.pdbx_strand_id
1 'polypeptide(L)'
;PWAIPGTPGLEHRIGGIEKQDGTGNISYDPANHDHMVRTRQAKIDGITVPDLDVDDPHRANTLVLGWGSTYGPITAAVRRLRTTGETIAQAHLRHLNPFPKNLGEVLARYERIVVPEMNLGQLATLIRAKYLVDARSYNQVNGMPFKAEQLADTLRETLRGN
;
A
#
# COMPACT_ATOMS: atom_id res chain seq x y z
N PRO A 1 28.52 5.20 6.09
CA PRO A 1 28.84 4.15 7.11
C PRO A 1 28.19 4.56 8.43
N TRP A 2 27.71 3.61 9.24
CA TRP A 2 27.23 3.91 10.59
C TRP A 2 28.39 3.77 11.57
N ALA A 3 28.78 4.87 12.21
CA ALA A 3 29.87 4.87 13.19
C ALA A 3 29.32 4.64 14.59
N ILE A 4 29.91 3.69 15.31
CA ILE A 4 29.58 3.44 16.72
C ILE A 4 30.18 4.59 17.55
N PRO A 5 29.45 5.16 18.54
CA PRO A 5 30.01 6.19 19.41
C PRO A 5 31.36 5.78 20.02
N GLY A 6 32.33 6.69 19.97
CA GLY A 6 33.71 6.44 20.42
C GLY A 6 34.66 5.90 19.35
N THR A 7 34.20 5.68 18.10
CA THR A 7 35.09 5.29 16.99
C THR A 7 35.97 6.48 16.55
N PRO A 8 37.31 6.41 16.69
CA PRO A 8 38.18 7.53 16.33
C PRO A 8 38.09 7.93 14.86
N GLY A 9 38.03 9.24 14.58
CA GLY A 9 38.03 9.79 13.23
C GLY A 9 36.68 9.68 12.49
N LEU A 10 35.63 9.20 13.17
CA LEU A 10 34.27 9.12 12.66
C LEU A 10 33.29 9.93 13.53
N GLU A 11 33.79 10.99 14.16
CA GLU A 11 32.99 11.93 14.94
C GLU A 11 31.94 12.59 14.03
N HIS A 12 30.68 12.53 14.44
CA HIS A 12 29.56 13.07 13.66
C HIS A 12 28.44 13.54 14.59
N ARG A 13 27.53 14.37 14.07
CA ARG A 13 26.41 14.92 14.84
C ARG A 13 25.08 14.27 14.48
N ILE A 14 24.40 13.73 15.50
CA ILE A 14 23.03 13.21 15.42
C ILE A 14 22.04 14.25 16.01
N GLY A 15 20.83 14.34 15.48
CA GLY A 15 19.86 15.41 15.79
C GLY A 15 18.74 15.48 14.76
N GLY A 16 17.64 16.16 15.10
CA GLY A 16 16.42 16.24 14.27
C GLY A 16 16.35 17.44 13.31
N ILE A 17 17.28 18.39 13.40
CA ILE A 17 17.38 19.52 12.48
C ILE A 17 18.09 19.07 11.19
N GLU A 18 17.79 19.73 10.07
CA GLU A 18 18.46 19.49 8.78
C GLU A 18 19.98 19.57 8.90
N LYS A 19 20.67 18.68 8.18
CA LYS A 19 22.11 18.52 8.26
C LYS A 19 22.79 18.67 6.92
N GLN A 20 23.99 19.21 6.98
CA GLN A 20 24.92 19.19 5.88
C GLN A 20 25.27 17.74 5.53
N ASP A 21 25.25 17.43 4.23
CA ASP A 21 25.68 16.14 3.72
C ASP A 21 27.12 15.80 4.17
N GLY A 22 27.36 14.52 4.48
CA GLY A 22 28.62 14.00 5.00
C GLY A 22 28.94 14.35 6.46
N THR A 23 28.97 15.63 6.84
CA THR A 23 29.50 16.08 8.15
C THR A 23 28.50 15.99 9.30
N GLY A 24 27.20 16.12 9.01
CA GLY A 24 26.16 16.13 10.04
C GLY A 24 25.99 17.47 10.78
N ASN A 25 26.74 18.52 10.42
CA ASN A 25 26.53 19.87 10.95
C ASN A 25 25.15 20.40 10.60
N ILE A 26 24.59 21.31 11.42
CA ILE A 26 23.32 21.96 11.09
C ILE A 26 23.50 22.79 9.82
N SER A 27 22.58 22.65 8.87
CA SER A 27 22.58 23.42 7.63
C SER A 27 21.25 24.12 7.41
N TYR A 28 21.31 25.39 7.00
CA TYR A 28 20.18 26.19 6.52
C TYR A 28 20.27 26.47 5.02
N ASP A 29 21.26 25.88 4.33
CA ASP A 29 21.45 26.06 2.89
C ASP A 29 20.28 25.41 2.12
N PRO A 30 19.55 26.16 1.28
CA PRO A 30 18.42 25.64 0.51
C PRO A 30 18.78 24.48 -0.43
N ALA A 31 19.96 24.52 -1.07
CA ALA A 31 20.39 23.47 -1.99
C ALA A 31 20.75 22.19 -1.23
N ASN A 32 21.37 22.32 -0.05
CA ASN A 32 21.58 21.18 0.83
C ASN A 32 20.25 20.57 1.28
N HIS A 33 19.26 21.39 1.62
CA HIS A 33 17.94 20.89 2.02
C HIS A 33 17.26 20.09 0.92
N ASP A 34 17.21 20.60 -0.32
CA ASP A 34 16.64 19.85 -1.46
C ASP A 34 17.37 18.52 -1.68
N HIS A 35 18.71 18.54 -1.72
CA HIS A 35 19.53 17.34 -1.88
C HIS A 35 19.27 16.31 -0.78
N MET A 36 19.26 16.72 0.49
CA MET A 36 19.09 15.81 1.61
C MET A 36 17.66 15.26 1.72
N VAL A 37 16.63 16.06 1.37
CA VAL A 37 15.24 15.60 1.26
C VAL A 37 15.12 14.53 0.17
N ARG A 38 15.64 14.79 -1.03
CA ARG A 38 15.64 13.82 -2.14
C ARG A 38 16.43 12.57 -1.81
N THR A 39 17.58 12.71 -1.16
CA THR A 39 18.41 11.57 -0.73
C THR A 39 17.66 10.64 0.21
N ARG A 40 16.94 11.20 1.20
CA ARG A 40 16.13 10.41 2.15
C ARG A 40 14.92 9.75 1.47
N GLN A 41 14.29 10.43 0.52
CA GLN A 41 13.19 9.87 -0.27
C GLN A 41 13.69 8.74 -1.19
N ALA A 42 14.78 8.97 -1.94
CA ALA A 42 15.39 7.98 -2.82
C ALA A 42 15.83 6.71 -2.06
N LYS A 43 16.24 6.85 -0.79
CA LYS A 43 16.49 5.70 0.08
C LYS A 43 15.24 4.85 0.28
N ILE A 44 14.08 5.45 0.51
CA ILE A 44 12.80 4.73 0.66
C ILE A 44 12.38 4.12 -0.67
N ASP A 45 12.43 4.90 -1.76
CA ASP A 45 12.06 4.42 -3.10
C ASP A 45 12.97 3.29 -3.60
N GLY A 46 14.22 3.26 -3.14
CA GLY A 46 15.21 2.23 -3.44
C GLY A 46 15.03 0.92 -2.66
N ILE A 47 14.12 0.85 -1.69
CA ILE A 47 13.83 -0.39 -0.96
C ILE A 47 13.19 -1.39 -1.93
N THR A 48 13.85 -2.53 -2.13
CA THR A 48 13.28 -3.61 -2.93
C THR A 48 12.27 -4.38 -2.09
N VAL A 49 11.03 -4.42 -2.58
CA VAL A 49 9.94 -5.22 -2.02
C VAL A 49 9.47 -6.22 -3.08
N PRO A 50 8.96 -7.40 -2.69
CA PRO A 50 8.39 -8.36 -3.64
C PRO A 50 7.24 -7.75 -4.43
N ASP A 51 7.10 -8.20 -5.68
CA ASP A 51 5.95 -7.89 -6.51
C ASP A 51 4.64 -8.41 -5.86
N LEU A 52 3.55 -7.72 -6.16
CA LEU A 52 2.22 -8.13 -5.72
C LEU A 52 1.79 -9.36 -6.50
N ASP A 53 1.53 -10.45 -5.78
CA ASP A 53 0.87 -11.64 -6.29
C ASP A 53 -0.65 -11.46 -6.28
N VAL A 54 -1.32 -11.99 -7.31
CA VAL A 54 -2.76 -11.83 -7.53
C VAL A 54 -3.40 -13.20 -7.72
N ASP A 55 -4.34 -13.52 -6.86
CA ASP A 55 -5.18 -14.70 -7.00
C ASP A 55 -6.33 -14.38 -7.96
N ASP A 56 -6.11 -14.71 -9.23
CA ASP A 56 -7.06 -14.50 -10.33
C ASP A 56 -7.10 -15.70 -11.31
N PRO A 57 -7.77 -16.80 -10.95
CA PRO A 57 -7.84 -18.01 -11.78
C PRO A 57 -8.72 -17.85 -13.02
N HIS A 58 -9.52 -16.78 -13.12
CA HIS A 58 -10.58 -16.64 -14.13
C HIS A 58 -10.52 -15.33 -14.92
N ARG A 59 -9.43 -14.56 -14.83
CA ARG A 59 -9.27 -13.25 -15.49
C ARG A 59 -10.45 -12.33 -15.19
N ALA A 60 -10.68 -12.06 -13.91
CA ALA A 60 -11.80 -11.26 -13.46
C ALA A 60 -11.66 -9.78 -13.88
N ASN A 61 -12.79 -9.09 -14.03
CA ASN A 61 -12.80 -7.64 -14.25
C ASN A 61 -12.70 -6.84 -12.94
N THR A 62 -12.97 -7.47 -11.80
CA THR A 62 -12.99 -6.83 -10.48
C THR A 62 -11.89 -7.39 -9.59
N LEU A 63 -11.09 -6.50 -9.00
CA LEU A 63 -10.08 -6.80 -7.99
C LEU A 63 -10.53 -6.34 -6.61
N VAL A 64 -10.41 -7.22 -5.62
CA VAL A 64 -10.47 -6.84 -4.21
C VAL A 64 -9.05 -6.69 -3.69
N LEU A 65 -8.65 -5.46 -3.35
CA LEU A 65 -7.33 -5.13 -2.84
C LEU A 65 -7.38 -4.95 -1.32
N GLY A 66 -6.75 -5.84 -0.58
CA GLY A 66 -6.69 -5.79 0.88
C GLY A 66 -5.32 -5.41 1.43
N TRP A 67 -5.28 -5.13 2.73
CA TRP A 67 -4.07 -5.02 3.54
C TRP A 67 -4.33 -5.38 5.01
N GLY A 68 -3.31 -5.84 5.72
CA GLY A 68 -3.39 -6.21 7.13
C GLY A 68 -4.47 -7.27 7.44
N SER A 69 -5.24 -7.06 8.50
CA SER A 69 -6.22 -8.04 9.01
C SER A 69 -7.43 -8.29 8.10
N THR A 70 -7.57 -7.55 7.00
CA THR A 70 -8.63 -7.77 6.00
C THR A 70 -8.42 -9.03 5.15
N TYR A 71 -7.21 -9.62 5.16
CA TYR A 71 -6.86 -10.80 4.35
C TYR A 71 -7.84 -11.96 4.51
N GLY A 72 -8.12 -12.36 5.75
CA GLY A 72 -9.00 -13.49 6.06
C GLY A 72 -10.43 -13.26 5.57
N PRO A 73 -11.09 -12.16 5.98
CA PRO A 73 -12.42 -11.83 5.50
C PRO A 73 -12.54 -11.72 3.97
N ILE A 74 -11.58 -11.06 3.30
CA ILE A 74 -11.55 -10.95 1.83
C ILE A 74 -11.46 -12.33 1.19
N THR A 75 -10.52 -13.17 1.64
CA THR A 75 -10.33 -14.53 1.12
C THR A 75 -11.61 -15.36 1.26
N ALA A 76 -12.27 -15.29 2.41
CA ALA A 76 -13.51 -16.01 2.65
C ALA A 76 -14.67 -15.51 1.77
N ALA A 77 -14.79 -14.19 1.60
CA ALA A 77 -15.81 -13.57 0.75
C ALA A 77 -15.61 -13.92 -0.74
N VAL A 78 -14.37 -13.79 -1.23
CA VAL A 78 -13.98 -14.12 -2.61
C VAL A 78 -14.23 -15.59 -2.91
N ARG A 79 -13.83 -16.50 -2.01
CA ARG A 79 -14.12 -17.93 -2.15
C ARG A 79 -15.63 -18.19 -2.23
N ARG A 80 -16.44 -17.55 -1.37
CA ARG A 80 -17.90 -17.69 -1.39
C ARG A 80 -18.50 -17.22 -2.71
N LEU A 81 -18.06 -16.08 -3.24
CA LEU A 81 -18.53 -15.58 -4.55
C LEU A 81 -18.15 -16.51 -5.70
N ARG A 82 -16.91 -17.01 -5.71
CA ARG A 82 -16.46 -17.98 -6.71
C ARG A 82 -17.28 -19.27 -6.67
N THR A 83 -17.67 -19.76 -5.49
CA THR A 83 -18.56 -20.95 -5.39
C THR A 83 -19.95 -20.73 -5.98
N THR A 84 -20.39 -19.47 -6.15
CA THR A 84 -21.65 -19.13 -6.82
C THR A 84 -21.48 -18.80 -8.32
N GLY A 85 -20.28 -19.04 -8.88
CA GLY A 85 -19.98 -18.81 -10.30
C GLY A 85 -19.50 -17.40 -10.65
N GLU A 86 -19.30 -16.53 -9.66
CA GLU A 86 -18.82 -15.16 -9.90
C GLU A 86 -17.31 -15.12 -10.16
N THR A 87 -16.87 -14.28 -11.09
CA THR A 87 -15.46 -14.03 -11.38
C THR A 87 -14.96 -12.79 -10.62
N ILE A 88 -14.07 -12.99 -9.65
CA ILE A 88 -13.50 -11.91 -8.85
C ILE A 88 -12.05 -12.26 -8.46
N ALA A 89 -11.14 -11.29 -8.60
CA ALA A 89 -9.74 -11.41 -8.23
C ALA A 89 -9.50 -10.86 -6.82
N GLN A 90 -8.46 -11.33 -6.15
CA GLN A 90 -7.99 -10.74 -4.90
C GLN A 90 -6.48 -10.58 -4.90
N ALA A 91 -6.03 -9.51 -4.25
CA ALA A 91 -4.62 -9.29 -3.97
C ALA A 91 -4.46 -8.64 -2.59
N HIS A 92 -3.31 -8.83 -1.95
CA HIS A 92 -3.08 -8.34 -0.60
C HIS A 92 -1.71 -7.67 -0.44
N LEU A 93 -1.72 -6.39 -0.09
CA LEU A 93 -0.51 -5.62 0.13
C LEU A 93 0.12 -5.95 1.48
N ARG A 94 1.42 -6.25 1.46
CA ARG A 94 2.26 -6.38 2.66
C ARG A 94 3.18 -5.18 2.89
N HIS A 95 3.56 -4.49 1.82
CA HIS A 95 4.41 -3.30 1.86
C HIS A 95 3.62 -2.10 1.34
N LEU A 96 3.58 -1.04 2.14
CA LEU A 96 2.84 0.20 1.81
C LEU A 96 3.77 1.35 1.41
N ASN A 97 5.05 1.30 1.83
CA ASN A 97 6.04 2.30 1.46
C ASN A 97 7.46 1.71 1.38
N PRO A 98 8.02 1.52 0.18
CA PRO A 98 7.36 1.72 -1.11
C PRO A 98 6.29 0.65 -1.36
N PHE A 99 5.33 0.96 -2.24
CA PHE A 99 4.45 -0.06 -2.81
C PHE A 99 5.23 -0.98 -3.76
N PRO A 100 4.74 -2.21 -4.02
CA PRO A 100 5.27 -3.08 -5.06
C PRO A 100 5.39 -2.38 -6.41
N LYS A 101 6.49 -2.64 -7.14
CA LYS A 101 6.77 -1.97 -8.42
C LYS A 101 5.72 -2.28 -9.48
N ASN A 102 5.24 -3.53 -9.50
CA ASN A 102 4.20 -3.98 -10.43
C ASN A 102 2.78 -3.48 -10.07
N LEU A 103 2.57 -2.79 -8.94
CA LEU A 103 1.22 -2.47 -8.45
C LEU A 103 0.41 -1.67 -9.47
N GLY A 104 1.01 -0.66 -10.12
CA GLY A 104 0.30 0.15 -11.11
C GLY A 104 -0.18 -0.68 -12.31
N GLU A 105 0.67 -1.59 -12.81
CA GLU A 105 0.32 -2.49 -13.90
C GLU A 105 -0.79 -3.47 -13.48
N VAL A 106 -0.69 -4.03 -12.27
CA VAL A 106 -1.72 -4.91 -11.72
C VAL A 106 -3.08 -4.19 -11.66
N LEU A 107 -3.12 -2.98 -11.09
CA LEU A 107 -4.36 -2.24 -10.93
C LEU A 107 -5.00 -1.87 -12.28
N ALA A 108 -4.19 -1.51 -13.27
CA ALA A 108 -4.67 -1.13 -14.60
C ALA A 108 -5.34 -2.27 -15.40
N ARG A 109 -5.15 -3.53 -14.98
CA ARG A 109 -5.78 -4.71 -15.62
C ARG A 109 -7.24 -4.90 -15.23
N TYR A 110 -7.71 -4.23 -14.17
CA TYR A 110 -9.05 -4.42 -13.63
C TYR A 110 -9.92 -3.20 -13.92
N GLU A 111 -11.16 -3.43 -14.34
CA GLU A 111 -12.16 -2.38 -14.54
C GLU A 111 -12.61 -1.78 -13.21
N ARG A 112 -12.63 -2.59 -12.15
CA ARG A 112 -13.12 -2.20 -10.82
C ARG A 112 -12.16 -2.65 -9.75
N ILE A 113 -11.86 -1.76 -8.81
CA ILE A 113 -11.02 -2.06 -7.66
C ILE A 113 -11.82 -1.73 -6.40
N VAL A 114 -12.03 -2.72 -5.54
CA VAL A 114 -12.66 -2.54 -4.23
C VAL A 114 -11.60 -2.68 -3.15
N VAL A 115 -11.60 -1.74 -2.20
CA VAL A 115 -10.66 -1.72 -1.07
C VAL A 115 -11.46 -1.82 0.22
N PRO A 116 -11.69 -3.04 0.75
CA PRO A 116 -12.27 -3.22 2.07
C PRO A 116 -11.25 -2.82 3.13
N GLU A 117 -11.58 -1.86 3.97
CA GLU A 117 -10.69 -1.40 5.04
C GLU A 117 -11.43 -1.05 6.33
N MET A 118 -10.79 -1.33 7.46
CA MET A 118 -11.37 -1.07 8.80
C MET A 118 -10.94 0.28 9.35
N ASN A 119 -11.05 1.29 8.49
CA ASN A 119 -10.66 2.67 8.72
C ASN A 119 -11.53 3.57 7.82
N LEU A 120 -11.10 4.80 7.55
CA LEU A 120 -11.88 5.79 6.79
C LEU A 120 -11.47 5.92 5.31
N GLY A 121 -10.81 4.92 4.72
CA GLY A 121 -10.43 4.94 3.30
C GLY A 121 -8.96 5.33 3.04
N GLN A 122 -8.07 5.13 4.00
CA GLN A 122 -6.68 5.56 3.91
C GLN A 122 -5.93 4.88 2.75
N LEU A 123 -6.09 3.57 2.58
CA LEU A 123 -5.39 2.86 1.50
C LEU A 123 -5.98 3.29 0.15
N ALA A 124 -7.30 3.32 0.00
CA ALA A 124 -7.91 3.75 -1.25
C ALA A 124 -7.48 5.17 -1.65
N THR A 125 -7.34 6.08 -0.68
CA THR A 125 -6.83 7.44 -0.93
C THR A 125 -5.43 7.42 -1.53
N LEU A 126 -4.52 6.63 -0.96
CA LEU A 126 -3.14 6.48 -1.47
C LEU A 126 -3.11 5.85 -2.87
N ILE A 127 -3.93 4.81 -3.09
CA ILE A 127 -4.01 4.11 -4.37
C ILE A 127 -4.52 5.05 -5.47
N ARG A 128 -5.59 5.80 -5.21
CA ARG A 128 -6.13 6.80 -6.15
C ARG A 128 -5.13 7.91 -6.43
N ALA A 129 -4.51 8.46 -5.39
CA ALA A 129 -3.55 9.55 -5.51
C ALA A 129 -2.32 9.15 -6.34
N LYS A 130 -1.86 7.90 -6.22
CA LYS A 130 -0.64 7.43 -6.89
C LYS A 130 -0.89 6.83 -8.28
N TYR A 131 -1.98 6.11 -8.47
CA TYR A 131 -2.21 5.31 -9.68
C TYR A 131 -3.38 5.78 -10.55
N LEU A 132 -4.15 6.79 -10.11
CA LEU A 132 -5.27 7.38 -10.86
C LEU A 132 -6.34 6.37 -11.30
N VAL A 133 -6.56 5.34 -10.49
CA VAL A 133 -7.59 4.30 -10.72
C VAL A 133 -8.85 4.60 -9.90
N ASP A 134 -10.01 4.11 -10.34
CA ASP A 134 -11.26 4.16 -9.57
C ASP A 134 -11.28 3.06 -8.48
N ALA A 135 -10.51 3.29 -7.40
CA ALA A 135 -10.53 2.42 -6.23
C ALA A 135 -11.66 2.84 -5.28
N ARG A 136 -12.67 1.98 -5.13
CA ARG A 136 -13.84 2.18 -4.28
C ARG A 136 -13.59 1.60 -2.89
N SER A 137 -13.68 2.44 -1.87
CA SER A 137 -13.58 1.99 -0.48
C SER A 137 -14.85 1.31 -0.01
N TYR A 138 -14.69 0.23 0.76
CA TYR A 138 -15.74 -0.30 1.62
C TYR A 138 -15.24 -0.28 3.07
N ASN A 139 -15.81 0.62 3.87
CA ASN A 139 -15.26 0.98 5.17
C ASN A 139 -16.12 0.46 6.32
N GLN A 140 -15.49 -0.12 7.34
CA GLN A 140 -16.15 -0.48 8.59
C GLN A 140 -15.30 -0.06 9.80
N VAL A 141 -15.81 0.85 10.63
CA VAL A 141 -15.07 1.45 11.77
C VAL A 141 -15.74 1.22 13.12
N ASN A 142 -16.44 0.10 13.27
CA ASN A 142 -17.17 -0.26 14.50
C ASN A 142 -16.36 -1.15 15.47
N GLY A 143 -15.04 -1.25 15.28
CA GLY A 143 -14.15 -2.06 16.14
C GLY A 143 -14.24 -3.57 15.90
N MET A 144 -15.02 -4.03 14.92
CA MET A 144 -15.19 -5.45 14.60
C MET A 144 -14.58 -5.80 13.23
N PRO A 145 -14.04 -7.02 13.06
CA PRO A 145 -13.68 -7.54 11.74
C PRO A 145 -14.86 -7.58 10.78
N PHE A 146 -14.58 -7.54 9.47
CA PHE A 146 -15.59 -7.85 8.46
C PHE A 146 -16.11 -9.27 8.64
N LYS A 147 -17.44 -9.42 8.60
CA LYS A 147 -18.07 -10.73 8.41
C LYS A 147 -17.94 -11.10 6.93
N ALA A 148 -17.49 -12.32 6.65
CA ALA A 148 -17.28 -12.79 5.28
C ALA A 148 -18.56 -12.74 4.42
N GLU A 149 -19.72 -13.02 5.01
CA GLU A 149 -21.01 -12.95 4.33
C GLU A 149 -21.37 -11.51 3.91
N GLN A 150 -21.32 -10.57 4.86
CA GLN A 150 -21.58 -9.16 4.60
C GLN A 150 -20.63 -8.61 3.52
N LEU A 151 -19.34 -8.94 3.61
CA LEU A 151 -18.37 -8.51 2.61
C LEU A 151 -18.66 -9.14 1.23
N ALA A 152 -19.05 -10.41 1.18
CA ALA A 152 -19.42 -11.06 -0.08
C ALA A 152 -20.63 -10.38 -0.73
N ASP A 153 -21.63 -9.99 0.05
CA ASP A 153 -22.83 -9.32 -0.48
C ASP A 153 -22.47 -7.94 -1.07
N THR A 154 -21.69 -7.13 -0.36
CA THR A 154 -21.18 -5.85 -0.87
C THR A 154 -20.36 -6.02 -2.15
N LEU A 155 -19.46 -7.01 -2.19
CA LEU A 155 -18.66 -7.29 -3.37
C LEU A 155 -19.54 -7.73 -4.55
N ARG A 156 -20.58 -8.52 -4.31
CA ARG A 156 -21.55 -8.93 -5.34
C ARG A 156 -22.31 -7.74 -5.91
N GLU A 157 -22.70 -6.78 -5.09
CA GLU A 157 -23.34 -5.54 -5.55
C GLU A 157 -22.40 -4.77 -6.51
N THR A 158 -21.12 -4.71 -6.18
CA THR A 158 -20.10 -4.06 -7.03
C THR A 158 -19.89 -4.79 -8.36
N LEU A 159 -20.02 -6.13 -8.39
CA LEU A 159 -19.98 -6.91 -9.63
C LEU A 159 -21.14 -6.55 -10.59
N ARG A 160 -22.29 -6.15 -10.05
CA ARG A 160 -23.50 -5.82 -10.80
C ARG A 160 -23.55 -4.37 -11.29
N GLY A 161 -22.57 -3.54 -10.93
CA GLY A 161 -22.43 -2.17 -11.46
C GLY A 161 -23.19 -1.09 -10.69
N ASN A 162 -23.65 -1.38 -9.46
CA ASN A 162 -24.18 -0.37 -8.55
C ASN A 162 -23.08 0.22 -7.66
#